data_AF-A0A927E532-F1
#
_entry.id   AF-A0A927E532-F1
#
_cell.length_a   1.000
_cell.length_b   1.000
_cell.length_c   1.000
_cell.angle_alpha   90.00
_cell.angle_beta   90.00
_cell.angle_gamma   90.00
#
_symmetry.space_group_name_H-M   'P 1'
#
loop_
_entity.id
_entity.type
_entity.pdbx_description
1 polymer ?
#
loop_
_entity_poly.entity_id
_entity_poly.type
_entity_poly.pdbx_seq_one_letter_code
_entity_poly.pdbx_strand_id
1 'polypeptide(L)'
;MLPIQGLKCIYDTAGRSWSIELVIRAEGEDALRRFDVDGPDDAEMLIEAFEDSSVSVFDPQTGEIVFGYEYLDLDHEDDEDEAEEDEEEDSEDDSEDDEAAGDEKVKS
;
A
#
# COMPACT_ATOMS: atom_id res chain seq x y z
N MET A 1 -7.50 -17.73 11.58
CA MET A 1 -6.76 -17.75 10.30
C MET A 1 -6.01 -16.45 10.25
N LEU A 2 -4.68 -16.48 10.17
CA LEU A 2 -3.90 -15.24 10.10
C LEU A 2 -4.20 -14.57 8.75
N PRO A 3 -4.57 -13.28 8.71
CA PRO A 3 -4.91 -12.62 7.46
C PRO A 3 -3.66 -12.47 6.58
N ILE A 4 -3.81 -12.74 5.28
CA ILE A 4 -2.77 -12.45 4.29
C ILE A 4 -2.86 -10.94 4.04
N GLN A 5 -1.77 -10.23 4.31
CA GLN A 5 -1.69 -8.77 4.14
C GLN A 5 -1.03 -8.40 2.81
N GLY A 6 -0.18 -9.29 2.28
CA GLY A 6 0.52 -9.05 1.04
C GLY A 6 0.94 -10.34 0.33
N LEU A 7 1.06 -10.24 -0.99
CA LEU A 7 1.55 -11.26 -1.89
C LEU A 7 2.64 -10.65 -2.77
N LYS A 8 3.85 -11.20 -2.73
CA LYS A 8 4.94 -10.83 -3.64
C LYS A 8 5.19 -11.95 -4.62
N CYS A 9 5.38 -11.61 -5.89
CA CYS A 9 5.94 -12.51 -6.88
C CYS A 9 7.43 -12.17 -7.05
N ILE A 10 8.30 -13.18 -7.02
CA ILE A 10 9.74 -13.01 -7.01
C ILE A 10 10.34 -13.81 -8.16
N TYR A 11 11.13 -13.15 -9.00
CA TYR A 11 11.95 -13.79 -10.03
C TYR A 11 13.42 -13.76 -9.63
N ASP A 12 14.02 -14.94 -9.42
CA ASP A 12 15.47 -15.08 -9.22
C ASP A 12 16.18 -15.09 -10.58
N THR A 13 17.00 -14.08 -10.84
CA THR A 13 17.73 -13.95 -12.11
C THR A 13 18.91 -14.92 -12.23
N ALA A 14 19.47 -15.39 -11.12
CA ALA A 14 20.57 -16.34 -11.10
C ALA A 14 20.08 -17.78 -11.29
N GLY A 15 19.06 -18.16 -10.52
CA GLY A 15 18.40 -19.47 -10.61
C GLY A 15 17.47 -19.62 -11.81
N ARG A 16 16.99 -18.51 -12.38
CA ARG A 16 15.95 -18.46 -13.43
C ARG A 16 14.68 -19.19 -12.99
N SER A 17 14.25 -18.91 -11.77
CA SER A 17 13.11 -19.53 -11.12
C SER A 17 12.16 -18.48 -10.56
N TRP A 18 10.91 -18.88 -10.39
CA TRP A 18 9.87 -18.05 -9.79
C TRP A 18 9.56 -18.55 -8.38
N SER A 19 9.25 -17.62 -7.49
CA SER A 19 8.75 -17.90 -6.14
C SER A 19 7.62 -16.92 -5.80
N ILE A 20 6.76 -17.32 -4.86
CA ILE A 20 5.76 -16.46 -4.23
C ILE A 20 6.13 -16.28 -2.77
N GLU A 21 6.06 -15.06 -2.26
CA GLU A 21 6.18 -14.78 -0.83
C GLU A 21 4.86 -14.21 -0.29
N LEU A 22 4.32 -14.88 0.74
CA LEU A 22 3.17 -14.41 1.51
C LEU A 22 3.67 -13.58 2.69
N VAL A 23 3.16 -12.35 2.80
CA VAL A 23 3.31 -11.51 3.98
C VAL A 23 2.08 -11.69 4.85
N ILE A 24 2.27 -12.30 6.01
CA ILE A 24 1.22 -12.58 6.99
C ILE A 24 1.50 -11.70 8.20
N ARG A 25 0.60 -10.77 8.51
CA ARG A 25 0.67 -9.97 9.75
C ARG A 25 -0.52 -10.26 10.65
N ALA A 26 -0.25 -10.52 11.92
CA ALA A 26 -1.24 -10.58 12.99
C ALA A 26 -0.77 -9.76 14.19
N GLU A 27 -1.66 -9.49 15.15
CA GLU A 27 -1.31 -8.72 16.36
C GLU A 27 -0.05 -9.28 17.04
N GLY A 28 1.08 -8.58 16.86
CA GLY A 28 2.38 -8.93 17.43
C GLY A 28 3.21 -9.99 16.69
N GLU A 29 2.82 -10.42 15.49
CA GLU A 29 3.58 -11.40 14.70
C GLU A 29 3.54 -11.12 13.19
N ASP A 30 4.72 -10.86 12.61
CA ASP A 30 4.95 -10.87 11.17
C ASP A 30 5.60 -12.20 10.74
N ALA A 31 5.03 -12.83 9.73
CA ALA A 31 5.55 -14.06 9.15
C ALA A 31 5.66 -13.94 7.63
N LEU A 32 6.84 -14.26 7.10
CA LEU A 32 7.09 -14.42 5.68
C LEU A 32 7.10 -15.90 5.31
N ARG A 33 6.32 -16.28 4.30
CA ARG A 33 6.34 -17.65 3.77
C ARG A 33 6.60 -17.63 2.28
N ARG A 34 7.72 -18.23 1.89
CA ARG A 34 8.12 -18.38 0.50
C ARG A 34 7.79 -19.77 -0.03
N PHE A 35 7.28 -19.81 -1.26
CA PHE A 35 6.94 -21.01 -2.00
C PHE A 35 7.58 -20.94 -3.37
N ASP A 36 8.26 -22.01 -3.78
CA ASP A 36 8.79 -22.10 -5.13
C ASP A 36 7.68 -22.47 -6.11
N VAL A 37 7.82 -21.97 -7.33
CA VAL A 37 6.86 -22.18 -8.42
C VAL A 37 7.39 -23.32 -9.29
N ASP A 38 6.60 -24.38 -9.40
CA ASP A 38 7.01 -25.60 -10.07
C ASP A 38 6.64 -25.57 -11.56
N GLY A 39 7.57 -25.07 -12.37
CA GLY A 39 7.51 -25.19 -13.82
C GLY A 39 6.81 -24.02 -14.54
N PRO A 40 6.75 -24.09 -15.88
CA PRO A 40 6.38 -22.95 -16.71
C PRO A 40 4.89 -22.59 -16.61
N ASP A 41 4.00 -23.57 -16.49
CA ASP A 41 2.55 -23.31 -16.48
C ASP A 41 2.13 -22.51 -15.23
N ASP A 42 2.67 -22.86 -14.06
CA ASP A 42 2.41 -22.13 -12.81
C ASP A 42 3.08 -20.74 -12.83
N ALA A 43 4.25 -20.62 -13.47
CA ALA A 43 4.91 -19.34 -13.65
C ALA A 43 4.11 -18.41 -14.57
N GLU A 44 3.56 -18.91 -15.68
CA GLU A 44 2.70 -18.12 -16.58
C GLU A 44 1.46 -17.62 -15.83
N MET A 45 0.78 -18.50 -15.09
CA MET A 45 -0.38 -18.11 -14.26
C MET A 45 -0.04 -17.00 -13.25
N LEU A 46 1.15 -17.03 -12.65
CA LEU A 46 1.58 -16.01 -11.71
C LEU A 46 1.96 -14.70 -12.37
N ILE A 47 2.62 -14.76 -13.52
CA ILE A 47 2.93 -13.58 -14.31
C ILE A 47 1.64 -12.89 -14.73
N GLU A 48 0.63 -13.63 -15.18
CA GLU A 48 -0.68 -13.07 -15.51
C GLU A 48 -1.36 -12.42 -14.29
N ALA A 49 -1.30 -13.08 -13.13
CA ALA A 49 -1.86 -12.49 -11.90
C ALA A 49 -1.18 -11.17 -11.55
N PHE A 50 0.15 -11.09 -11.68
CA PHE A 50 0.96 -9.91 -11.37
C PHE A 50 1.16 -8.95 -12.55
N GLU A 51 0.54 -9.18 -13.71
CA GLU A 51 0.64 -8.29 -14.87
C GLU A 51 0.08 -6.90 -14.52
N ASP A 52 -0.96 -6.86 -13.69
CA ASP A 52 -1.56 -5.64 -13.12
C ASP A 52 -0.86 -5.16 -11.83
N SER A 53 0.31 -5.72 -11.49
CA SER A 53 1.06 -5.25 -10.31
C SER A 53 1.49 -3.80 -10.51
N SER A 54 1.35 -3.00 -9.45
CA SER A 54 1.63 -1.57 -9.51
C SER A 54 3.11 -1.24 -9.27
N VAL A 55 3.87 -2.16 -8.66
CA VAL A 55 5.25 -1.93 -8.28
C VAL A 55 6.14 -3.12 -8.63
N SER A 56 7.29 -2.83 -9.24
CA SER A 56 8.39 -3.79 -9.42
C SER A 56 9.72 -3.18 -8.97
N VAL A 57 10.51 -3.94 -8.21
CA VAL A 57 11.81 -3.51 -7.68
C VAL A 57 12.84 -4.62 -7.92
N PHE A 58 14.04 -4.23 -8.34
CA PHE A 58 15.18 -5.14 -8.46
C PHE A 58 16.15 -4.96 -7.29
N ASP A 59 16.44 -6.04 -6.57
CA ASP A 59 17.47 -6.07 -5.54
C ASP A 59 18.80 -6.59 -6.13
N PRO A 60 19.83 -5.74 -6.28
CA PRO A 60 21.12 -6.14 -6.83
C PRO A 60 21.97 -7.01 -5.88
N GLN A 61 21.64 -7.07 -4.58
CA GLN A 61 22.38 -7.89 -3.62
C GLN A 61 21.98 -9.36 -3.72
N THR A 62 20.67 -9.61 -3.85
CA THR A 62 20.11 -10.96 -4.00
C THR A 62 19.99 -11.40 -5.46
N GLY A 63 19.86 -10.45 -6.38
CA GLY A 63 19.60 -10.73 -7.79
C GLY A 63 18.13 -11.05 -8.07
N GLU A 64 17.23 -10.61 -7.21
CA GLU A 64 15.79 -10.89 -7.29
C GLU A 64 15.01 -9.69 -7.83
N ILE A 65 14.01 -9.95 -8.69
CA ILE A 65 13.01 -8.97 -9.10
C ILE A 65 11.73 -9.27 -8.34
N VAL A 66 11.25 -8.31 -7.55
CA VAL A 66 10.05 -8.41 -6.73
C VAL A 66 8.92 -7.61 -7.38
N PHE A 67 7.78 -8.26 -7.59
CA PHE A 67 6.54 -7.66 -8.07
C PHE A 67 5.52 -7.68 -6.93
N GLY A 68 4.89 -6.55 -6.65
CA GLY A 68 3.93 -6.38 -5.56
C GLY A 68 2.78 -5.44 -5.95
N TYR A 69 1.65 -5.60 -5.25
CA TYR A 69 0.56 -4.63 -5.33
C TYR A 69 0.77 -3.48 -4.33
N GLU A 70 0.24 -2.31 -4.64
CA GLU A 70 0.43 -1.02 -3.93
C GLU A 70 0.12 -1.06 -2.43
N TYR A 71 -0.71 -2.00 -1.99
CA TYR A 71 -1.05 -2.18 -0.57
C TYR A 71 0.02 -2.94 0.24
N LEU A 72 1.04 -3.50 -0.42
CA LEU A 72 2.27 -3.87 0.27
C LEU A 72 3.08 -2.59 0.47
N ASP A 73 3.10 -2.06 1.70
CA ASP A 73 4.20 -1.21 2.15
C ASP A 73 5.49 -2.03 2.05
N LEU A 74 6.13 -1.96 0.88
CA LEU A 74 7.50 -2.45 0.65
C LEU A 74 8.51 -1.55 1.39
N ASP A 75 8.08 -0.34 1.77
CA ASP A 75 8.78 0.66 2.56
C ASP A 75 8.35 0.66 4.04
N HIS A 76 7.94 -0.48 4.62
CA HIS A 76 7.87 -0.56 6.08
C HIS A 76 9.31 -0.62 6.64
N GLU A 77 10.02 0.48 6.51
CA GLU A 77 11.08 0.90 7.42
C GLU A 77 10.39 1.04 8.79
N ASP A 78 10.66 0.05 9.65
CA ASP A 78 10.48 0.14 11.09
C ASP A 78 11.36 1.32 11.59
N ASP A 79 10.80 2.20 12.42
CA ASP A 79 11.30 3.53 12.89
C ASP A 79 11.15 4.66 11.85
N GLU A 80 10.38 5.73 12.06
CA GLU A 80 10.58 6.74 13.11
C GLU A 80 9.27 7.21 13.76
N ASP A 81 9.22 7.17 15.10
CA ASP A 81 8.33 7.96 15.95
C ASP A 81 8.44 9.46 15.59
N GLU A 82 7.53 10.02 14.77
CA GLU A 82 7.27 11.46 14.78
C GLU A 82 6.06 11.75 15.67
N ALA A 83 6.41 12.16 16.89
CA ALA A 83 5.53 12.54 17.96
C ALA A 83 4.49 13.61 17.56
N GLU A 84 3.26 13.37 18.02
CA GLU A 84 2.18 14.33 18.32
C GLU A 84 2.59 15.83 18.23
N GLU A 85 2.26 16.50 17.12
CA GLU A 85 2.10 17.96 17.13
C GLU A 85 0.65 18.29 17.46
N ASP A 86 0.45 18.59 18.73
CA ASP A 86 -0.74 19.16 19.36
C ASP A 86 -0.99 20.58 18.79
N GLU A 87 -1.69 20.67 17.65
CA GLU A 87 -2.19 21.94 17.13
C GLU A 87 -3.51 22.29 17.82
N GLU A 88 -3.38 22.98 18.95
CA GLU A 88 -4.43 23.75 19.61
C GLU A 88 -4.98 24.81 18.62
N GLU A 89 -5.99 24.46 17.81
CA GLU A 89 -6.68 25.42 16.95
C GLU A 89 -7.78 26.14 17.75
N ASP A 90 -7.43 27.38 18.06
CA ASP A 90 -8.14 28.46 18.73
C ASP A 90 -9.64 28.56 18.36
N SER A 91 -10.47 28.62 19.39
CA SER A 91 -11.92 28.78 19.29
C SER A 91 -12.28 30.25 18.98
N GLU A 92 -12.54 30.57 17.72
CA GLU A 92 -13.18 31.84 17.36
C GLU A 92 -14.70 31.65 17.21
N ASP A 93 -15.39 31.82 18.35
CA ASP A 93 -16.81 32.13 18.45
C ASP A 93 -17.07 33.54 17.91
N ASP A 94 -17.70 33.66 16.74
CA ASP A 94 -18.31 34.90 16.30
C ASP A 94 -19.76 34.64 15.85
N SER A 95 -20.63 34.67 16.86
CA SER A 95 -22.07 34.73 16.71
C SER A 95 -22.49 36.20 16.62
N GLU A 96 -22.85 36.71 15.44
CA GLU A 96 -23.83 37.81 15.35
C GLU A 96 -24.84 37.61 14.21
N ASP A 97 -26.09 37.72 14.66
CA ASP A 97 -27.39 37.52 14.05
C ASP A 97 -27.93 38.84 13.46
N ASP A 98 -29.04 38.70 12.72
CA ASP A 98 -30.05 39.73 12.43
C ASP A 98 -30.01 40.53 11.09
N GLU A 99 -30.85 40.03 10.16
CA GLU A 99 -31.96 40.72 9.47
C GLU A 99 -31.73 42.04 8.69
N ALA A 100 -32.10 42.05 7.40
CA ALA A 100 -33.07 43.02 6.84
C ALA A 100 -33.42 42.76 5.36
N ALA A 101 -34.73 42.64 5.10
CA ALA A 101 -35.38 42.51 3.81
C ALA A 101 -35.22 43.75 2.89
N GLY A 102 -35.26 43.52 1.57
CA GLY A 102 -35.34 44.58 0.55
C GLY A 102 -35.66 44.04 -0.85
N ASP A 103 -36.95 43.99 -1.17
CA ASP A 103 -37.53 43.83 -2.51
C ASP A 103 -37.09 44.97 -3.44
N GLU A 104 -36.68 44.69 -4.69
CA GLU A 104 -37.12 45.48 -5.86
C GLU A 104 -36.76 44.82 -7.21
N LYS A 105 -37.80 44.58 -8.02
CA LYS A 105 -37.73 44.27 -9.45
C LYS A 105 -37.09 45.41 -10.26
N VAL A 106 -36.19 45.09 -11.19
CA VAL A 106 -36.12 45.81 -12.49
C VAL A 106 -35.74 44.86 -13.63
N LYS A 107 -36.56 44.91 -14.68
CA LYS A 107 -36.44 44.28 -16.00
C LYS A 107 -35.19 44.73 -16.76
N SER A 108 -34.63 43.84 -17.57
CA SER A 108 -34.24 44.10 -18.97
C SER A 108 -34.29 42.81 -19.77
#